data_AF-A0A938BCN1-F1
#
_entry.id   AF-A0A938BCN1-F1
#
_cell.length_a   1.000
_cell.length_b   1.000
_cell.length_c   1.000
_cell.angle_alpha   90.00
_cell.angle_beta   90.00
_cell.angle_gamma   90.00
#
_symmetry.space_group_name_H-M   'P 1'
#
loop_
_entity.id
_entity.type
_entity.pdbx_description
1 polymer ?
#
loop_
_entity_poly.entity_id
_entity_poly.type
_entity_poly.pdbx_seq_one_letter_code
_entity_poly.pdbx_strand_id
1 'polypeptide(L)'
;MGSALRLTDLMCGGGLTLATTIFNTMVVHHHTILIATVRRPSAKIECGDLEQFLHRLVKRIGMQELFKPIAIHGKYGFTGIVGIVTSHIAFHYFEEDHTLHFDVYSCKPYDIDTLLKFIDEYWGIEHGEILFVDRETLFDVKRYSYSAGRLAEVR
;
A
#
# COMPACT_ATOMS: atom_id res chain seq x y z
N MET A 1 -46.56 13.45 33.61
CA MET A 1 -46.49 14.93 33.54
C MET A 1 -45.06 15.30 33.91
N GLY A 2 -44.18 15.77 33.03
CA GLY A 2 -44.37 16.57 31.82
C GLY A 2 -43.45 17.79 31.94
N SER A 3 -42.83 18.17 30.81
CA SER A 3 -41.90 19.32 30.60
C SER A 3 -40.45 19.05 31.05
N ALA A 4 -39.44 18.83 30.20
CA ALA A 4 -39.12 19.31 28.86
C ALA A 4 -39.10 20.84 28.74
N LEU A 5 -38.08 21.33 28.01
CA LEU A 5 -37.92 22.67 27.39
C LEU A 5 -37.19 23.71 28.28
N ARG A 6 -36.14 24.43 27.85
CA ARG A 6 -35.56 24.65 26.49
C ARG A 6 -34.09 25.02 26.56
N LEU A 7 -33.28 24.41 25.69
CA LEU A 7 -32.10 25.05 25.11
C LEU A 7 -32.59 26.08 24.08
N THR A 8 -33.10 27.21 24.54
CA THR A 8 -33.33 28.38 23.71
C THR A 8 -32.91 29.57 24.55
N ASP A 9 -31.69 30.06 24.34
CA ASP A 9 -31.46 31.48 24.05
C ASP A 9 -30.01 31.72 23.67
N LEU A 10 -29.84 32.46 22.57
CA LEU A 10 -28.61 32.93 21.94
C LEU A 10 -27.84 31.93 21.04
N MET A 11 -28.51 31.51 19.96
CA MET A 11 -27.86 31.50 18.64
C MET A 11 -28.62 32.46 17.74
N CYS A 12 -28.06 33.65 17.55
CA CYS A 12 -28.50 34.57 16.53
C CYS A 12 -27.93 34.08 15.19
N GLY A 13 -28.80 33.55 14.33
CA GLY A 13 -28.71 33.64 12.87
C GLY A 13 -27.60 32.88 12.14
N GLY A 14 -27.99 31.87 11.35
CA GLY A 14 -27.27 31.42 10.16
C GLY A 14 -26.71 30.01 10.29
N GLY A 15 -27.44 29.03 9.74
CA GLY A 15 -27.08 27.62 9.80
C GLY A 15 -25.78 27.29 9.05
N LEU A 16 -25.02 26.37 9.64
CA LEU A 16 -24.32 25.32 8.91
C LEU A 16 -24.26 24.13 9.87
N THR A 17 -24.79 23.00 9.42
CA THR A 17 -24.74 21.70 10.09
C THR A 17 -23.31 21.40 10.55
N LEU A 18 -23.06 21.41 11.87
CA LEU A 18 -21.95 20.67 12.45
C LEU A 18 -22.27 19.18 12.29
N ALA A 19 -21.93 18.65 11.12
CA ALA A 19 -21.66 17.24 11.00
C ALA A 19 -20.49 16.97 11.93
N THR A 20 -20.79 16.47 13.12
CA THR A 20 -19.81 15.90 14.03
C THR A 20 -19.09 14.80 13.25
N THR A 21 -17.95 15.14 12.66
CA THR A 21 -17.04 14.17 12.06
C THR A 21 -16.54 13.33 13.22
N ILE A 22 -17.24 12.23 13.50
CA ILE A 22 -16.68 11.12 14.23
C ILE A 22 -15.50 10.68 13.35
N PHE A 23 -14.29 11.12 13.69
CA PHE A 23 -13.08 10.55 13.14
C PHE A 23 -13.10 9.09 13.59
N ASN A 24 -13.55 8.23 12.68
CA ASN A 24 -13.55 6.81 12.90
C ASN A 24 -12.08 6.38 13.03
N THR A 25 -11.63 6.13 14.25
CA THR A 25 -10.26 5.70 14.56
C THR A 25 -10.07 4.21 14.28
N MET A 26 -10.65 3.70 13.19
CA MET A 26 -10.47 2.31 12.80
C MET A 26 -9.15 2.19 12.04
N VAL A 27 -8.24 1.40 12.61
CA VAL A 27 -6.99 1.02 11.96
C VAL A 27 -7.35 0.06 10.83
N VAL A 28 -7.10 0.45 9.58
CA VAL A 28 -7.31 -0.43 8.43
C VAL A 28 -6.21 -1.48 8.37
N HIS A 29 -6.46 -2.61 7.73
CA HIS A 29 -5.44 -3.63 7.51
C HIS A 29 -5.44 -4.06 6.03
N HIS A 30 -4.80 -3.24 5.19
CA HIS A 30 -4.74 -3.48 3.74
C HIS A 30 -3.47 -4.24 3.37
N HIS A 31 -3.62 -5.34 2.64
CA HIS A 31 -2.51 -6.13 2.12
C HIS A 31 -2.64 -6.26 0.61
N THR A 32 -1.72 -5.62 -0.13
CA THR A 32 -1.54 -5.82 -1.56
C THR A 32 -0.47 -6.86 -1.80
N ILE A 33 -0.79 -7.88 -2.58
CA ILE A 33 0.14 -8.89 -3.09
C ILE A 33 0.18 -8.72 -4.60
N LEU A 34 1.38 -8.50 -5.15
CA LEU A 34 1.64 -8.34 -6.57
C LEU A 34 2.54 -9.48 -7.05
N ILE A 35 2.19 -10.10 -8.16
CA ILE A 35 3.08 -10.96 -8.94
C ILE A 35 3.19 -10.34 -10.32
N ALA A 36 4.40 -9.96 -10.73
CA ALA A 36 4.62 -9.26 -12.00
C ALA A 36 5.81 -9.79 -12.78
N THR A 37 5.71 -9.78 -14.11
CA THR A 37 6.87 -9.85 -15.00
C THR A 37 7.40 -8.44 -15.20
N VAL A 38 8.71 -8.25 -15.08
CA VAL A 38 9.35 -6.92 -15.07
C VAL A 38 10.51 -6.84 -16.08
N ARG A 39 10.77 -5.64 -16.62
CA ARG A 39 11.83 -5.43 -17.63
C ARG A 39 13.21 -5.14 -17.06
N ARG A 40 13.29 -4.72 -15.78
CA ARG A 40 14.57 -4.29 -15.20
C ARG A 40 15.50 -5.50 -15.01
N PRO A 41 16.65 -5.57 -15.71
CA PRO A 41 17.57 -6.69 -15.55
C PRO A 41 18.31 -6.62 -14.22
N SER A 42 18.59 -7.78 -13.61
CA SER A 42 19.33 -7.87 -12.34
C SER A 42 20.72 -7.24 -12.40
N ALA A 43 21.40 -7.35 -13.53
CA ALA A 43 22.72 -6.77 -13.77
C ALA A 43 22.79 -5.23 -13.63
N LYS A 44 21.65 -4.55 -13.45
CA LYS A 44 21.54 -3.10 -13.22
C LYS A 44 20.98 -2.76 -11.83
N ILE A 45 21.10 -3.68 -10.88
CA ILE A 45 20.52 -3.55 -9.54
C ILE A 45 21.59 -3.91 -8.51
N GLU A 46 21.92 -2.97 -7.64
CA GLU A 46 22.69 -3.22 -6.44
C GLU A 46 21.76 -3.32 -5.21
N CYS A 47 22.17 -4.03 -4.16
CA CYS A 47 21.38 -4.13 -2.92
C CYS A 47 21.02 -2.74 -2.35
N GLY A 48 21.97 -1.79 -2.40
CA GLY A 48 21.74 -0.42 -1.93
C GLY A 48 20.68 0.35 -2.73
N ASP A 49 20.45 0.01 -4.01
CA ASP A 49 19.38 0.62 -4.81
C ASP A 49 18.01 0.14 -4.33
N LEU A 50 17.92 -1.14 -3.98
CA LEU A 50 16.71 -1.79 -3.46
C LEU A 50 16.35 -1.30 -2.06
N GLU A 51 17.35 -1.13 -1.21
CA GLU A 51 17.17 -0.52 0.12
C GLU A 51 16.64 0.91 -0.01
N GLN A 52 17.22 1.72 -0.91
CA GLN A 52 16.72 3.07 -1.19
C GLN A 52 15.33 3.07 -1.84
N PHE A 53 15.03 2.10 -2.70
CA PHE A 53 13.70 1.93 -3.31
C PHE A 53 12.65 1.67 -2.23
N LEU A 54 12.90 0.73 -1.30
CA LEU A 54 12.02 0.45 -0.17
C LEU A 54 11.87 1.66 0.75
N HIS A 55 12.96 2.37 1.05
CA HIS A 55 12.91 3.61 1.84
C HIS A 55 11.97 4.64 1.21
N ARG A 56 12.14 4.91 -0.09
CA ARG A 56 11.29 5.85 -0.83
C ARG A 56 9.84 5.39 -0.89
N LEU A 57 9.60 4.08 -1.04
CA LEU A 57 8.25 3.52 -1.02
C LEU A 57 7.56 3.77 0.32
N VAL A 58 8.23 3.48 1.45
CA VAL A 58 7.70 3.73 2.79
C VAL A 58 7.29 5.20 2.96
N LYS A 59 8.14 6.13 2.49
CA LYS A 59 7.81 7.57 2.50
C LYS A 59 6.63 7.91 1.58
N ARG A 60 6.58 7.31 0.38
CA ARG A 60 5.52 7.53 -0.60
C ARG A 60 4.14 7.15 -0.07
N ILE A 61 4.05 6.08 0.71
CA ILE A 61 2.80 5.60 1.32
C ILE A 61 2.54 6.19 2.72
N GLY A 62 3.33 7.17 3.17
CA GLY A 62 3.10 7.88 4.44
C GLY A 62 3.30 7.02 5.69
N MET A 63 4.14 5.99 5.61
CA MET A 63 4.45 5.07 6.71
C MET A 63 5.79 5.39 7.38
N GLN A 64 6.00 4.82 8.55
CA GLN A 64 7.24 4.94 9.33
C GLN A 64 7.96 3.60 9.37
N GLU A 65 9.26 3.63 9.07
CA GLU A 65 10.16 2.47 9.18
C GLU A 65 10.29 2.05 10.65
N LEU A 66 10.15 0.75 10.91
CA LEU A 66 10.50 0.10 12.16
C LEU A 66 12.01 -0.19 12.21
N PHE A 67 12.56 -0.66 11.10
CA PHE A 67 13.99 -0.84 10.88
C PHE A 67 14.35 -0.41 9.46
N LYS A 68 15.64 -0.14 9.21
CA LYS A 68 16.11 0.28 7.88
C LYS A 68 15.89 -0.84 6.86
N PRO A 69 15.48 -0.54 5.62
CA PRO A 69 15.40 -1.56 4.57
C PRO A 69 16.67 -2.40 4.46
N ILE A 70 16.48 -3.68 4.20
CA ILE A 70 17.55 -4.64 3.95
C ILE A 70 17.28 -5.28 2.59
N ALA A 71 18.30 -5.37 1.74
CA ALA A 71 18.24 -6.16 0.52
C ALA A 71 19.46 -7.06 0.39
N ILE A 72 19.24 -8.29 -0.07
CA ILE A 72 20.28 -9.29 -0.27
C ILE A 72 20.13 -9.91 -1.65
N HIS A 73 21.25 -10.01 -2.36
CA HIS A 73 21.37 -10.83 -3.56
C HIS A 73 21.72 -12.26 -3.16
N GLY A 74 20.77 -13.18 -3.36
CA GLY A 74 20.95 -14.61 -3.15
C GLY A 74 21.16 -15.37 -4.46
N LYS A 75 21.16 -16.70 -4.38
CA LYS A 75 21.38 -17.59 -5.54
C LYS A 75 20.38 -17.40 -6.68
N TYR A 76 19.13 -17.07 -6.36
CA TYR A 76 18.01 -17.02 -7.32
C TYR A 76 17.61 -15.60 -7.72
N GLY A 77 18.28 -14.60 -7.14
CA GLY A 77 17.94 -13.19 -7.29
C GLY A 77 17.83 -12.48 -5.94
N PHE A 78 17.03 -11.42 -5.91
CA PHE A 78 17.04 -10.48 -4.79
C PHE A 78 15.88 -10.71 -3.83
N THR A 79 16.15 -10.55 -2.54
CA THR A 79 15.12 -10.41 -1.51
C THR A 79 15.30 -9.09 -0.81
N GLY A 80 14.22 -8.33 -0.67
CA GLY A 80 14.20 -7.08 0.07
C GLY A 80 13.08 -7.06 1.10
N ILE A 81 13.34 -6.47 2.27
CA ILE A 81 12.34 -6.35 3.33
C ILE A 81 12.56 -5.06 4.13
N VAL A 82 11.45 -4.44 4.52
CA VAL A 82 11.43 -3.36 5.51
C VAL A 82 10.24 -3.57 6.44
N GLY A 83 10.51 -3.58 7.74
CA GLY A 83 9.47 -3.45 8.74
C GLY A 83 9.00 -2.01 8.78
N ILE A 84 7.70 -1.80 8.74
CA ILE A 84 7.07 -0.53 9.06
C ILE A 84 6.30 -0.71 10.37
N VAL A 85 6.05 0.36 11.12
CA VAL A 85 5.36 0.24 12.42
C VAL A 85 4.03 -0.52 12.22
N THR A 86 3.88 -1.66 12.92
CA THR A 86 2.75 -2.62 12.89
C THR A 86 2.48 -3.34 11.56
N SER A 87 3.37 -3.31 10.57
CA SER A 87 3.17 -3.99 9.29
C SER A 87 4.51 -4.21 8.54
N HIS A 88 4.51 -4.51 7.24
CA HIS A 88 5.75 -4.78 6.50
C HIS A 88 5.60 -4.57 4.99
N ILE A 89 6.75 -4.36 4.33
CA ILE A 89 6.89 -4.45 2.89
C ILE A 89 8.00 -5.45 2.60
N ALA A 90 7.74 -6.39 1.69
CA ALA A 90 8.71 -7.39 1.26
C ALA A 90 8.63 -7.63 -0.24
N PHE A 91 9.73 -8.05 -0.85
CA PHE A 91 9.71 -8.56 -2.21
C PHE A 91 10.75 -9.65 -2.45
N HIS A 92 10.47 -10.46 -3.46
CA HIS A 92 11.40 -11.38 -4.08
C HIS A 92 11.44 -11.10 -5.58
N TYR A 93 12.64 -10.94 -6.14
CA TYR A 93 12.84 -10.81 -7.57
C TYR A 93 13.67 -12.00 -8.06
N PHE A 94 13.10 -12.81 -8.95
CA PHE A 94 13.74 -13.98 -9.53
C PHE A 94 14.36 -13.64 -10.88
N GLU A 95 15.64 -13.95 -11.06
CA GLU A 95 16.38 -13.58 -12.27
C GLU A 95 16.09 -14.52 -13.45
N GLU A 96 15.71 -15.77 -13.16
CA GLU A 96 15.47 -16.82 -14.16
C GLU A 96 14.35 -16.46 -15.14
N ASP A 97 13.28 -15.85 -14.62
CA ASP A 97 12.05 -15.55 -15.36
C ASP A 97 11.63 -14.07 -15.26
N HIS A 98 12.48 -13.23 -14.66
CA HIS A 98 12.23 -11.82 -14.43
C HIS A 98 10.89 -11.56 -13.70
N THR A 99 10.57 -12.37 -12.70
CA THR A 99 9.35 -12.22 -11.90
C THR A 99 9.61 -11.50 -10.58
N LEU A 100 8.73 -10.56 -10.25
CA LEU A 100 8.69 -9.80 -9.02
C LEU A 100 7.46 -10.22 -8.21
N HIS A 101 7.70 -10.78 -7.03
CA HIS A 101 6.70 -11.06 -6.01
C HIS A 101 6.81 -9.96 -4.95
N PHE A 102 5.74 -9.21 -4.70
CA PHE A 102 5.79 -8.01 -3.87
C PHE A 102 4.61 -7.94 -2.90
N ASP A 103 4.91 -7.72 -1.63
CA ASP A 103 3.95 -7.60 -0.55
C ASP A 103 4.01 -6.20 0.06
N VAL A 104 2.86 -5.52 0.10
CA VAL A 104 2.65 -4.29 0.87
C VAL A 104 1.52 -4.54 1.85
N TYR A 105 1.86 -4.77 3.11
CA TYR A 105 0.91 -4.78 4.21
C TYR A 105 1.00 -3.45 4.94
N SER A 106 -0.12 -2.73 5.09
CA SER A 106 -0.16 -1.40 5.74
C SER A 106 -1.34 -1.28 6.71
N CYS A 107 -1.08 -0.63 7.84
CA CYS A 107 -2.09 -0.19 8.80
C CYS A 107 -2.71 1.20 8.50
N LYS A 108 -2.35 1.78 7.35
CA LYS A 108 -2.91 3.03 6.83
C LYS A 108 -3.46 2.83 5.42
N PRO A 109 -4.53 3.54 5.04
CA PRO A 109 -5.00 3.53 3.66
C PRO A 109 -3.92 4.06 2.71
N TYR A 110 -3.81 3.43 1.54
CA TYR A 110 -2.97 3.88 0.44
C TYR A 110 -3.70 3.64 -0.88
N ASP A 111 -3.36 4.43 -1.89
CA ASP A 111 -3.89 4.28 -3.24
C ASP A 111 -3.08 3.23 -4.01
N ILE A 112 -3.76 2.17 -4.46
CA ILE A 112 -3.13 1.03 -5.15
C ILE A 112 -2.54 1.47 -6.50
N ASP A 113 -3.22 2.36 -7.23
CA ASP A 113 -2.73 2.86 -8.51
C ASP A 113 -1.41 3.63 -8.35
N THR A 114 -1.34 4.50 -7.34
CA THR A 114 -0.12 5.22 -6.95
C THR A 114 1.00 4.27 -6.53
N LEU A 115 0.69 3.22 -5.76
CA LEU A 115 1.65 2.18 -5.38
C LEU A 115 2.21 1.47 -6.62
N LEU A 116 1.33 0.99 -7.50
CA LEU A 116 1.74 0.24 -8.69
C LEU A 116 2.51 1.09 -9.69
N LYS A 117 2.15 2.36 -9.86
CA LYS A 117 2.95 3.31 -10.66
C LYS A 117 4.36 3.49 -10.10
N PHE A 118 4.50 3.59 -8.77
CA PHE A 118 5.82 3.69 -8.16
C PHE A 118 6.66 2.42 -8.38
N ILE A 119 6.05 1.24 -8.29
CA ILE A 119 6.72 -0.03 -8.58
C ILE A 119 7.08 -0.12 -10.06
N ASP A 120 6.15 0.24 -10.96
CA ASP A 120 6.34 0.23 -12.41
C ASP A 120 7.46 1.18 -12.87
N GLU A 121 7.52 2.39 -12.30
CA GLU A 121 8.60 3.34 -12.60
C GLU A 121 10.00 2.78 -12.32
N TYR A 122 10.14 1.96 -11.27
CA TYR A 122 11.43 1.36 -10.93
C TYR A 122 11.68 0.06 -11.70
N TRP A 123 10.70 -0.85 -11.75
CA TRP A 123 10.87 -2.22 -12.24
C TRP A 123 10.47 -2.40 -13.72
N GLY A 124 9.61 -1.54 -14.24
CA GLY A 124 9.05 -1.63 -15.59
C GLY A 124 8.17 -2.86 -15.77
N ILE A 125 7.01 -2.87 -15.10
CA ILE A 125 6.04 -3.97 -15.13
C ILE A 125 5.49 -4.14 -16.55
N GLU A 126 5.59 -5.36 -17.08
CA GLU A 126 4.97 -5.73 -18.36
C GLU A 126 3.55 -6.25 -18.15
N HIS A 127 3.43 -7.15 -17.19
CA HIS A 127 2.17 -7.77 -16.77
C HIS A 127 2.22 -8.00 -15.26
N GLY A 128 1.12 -7.71 -14.56
CA GLY A 128 0.99 -7.95 -13.13
C GLY A 128 -0.39 -8.46 -12.77
N GLU A 129 -0.43 -9.42 -11.86
CA GLU A 129 -1.62 -9.90 -11.16
C GLU A 129 -1.57 -9.40 -9.71
N ILE A 130 -2.68 -8.85 -9.23
CA ILE A 130 -2.75 -8.21 -7.92
C ILE A 130 -3.90 -8.80 -7.13
N LEU A 131 -3.60 -9.20 -5.90
CA LEU A 131 -4.58 -9.50 -4.87
C LEU A 131 -4.57 -8.36 -3.85
N PHE A 132 -5.72 -7.78 -3.60
CA PHE A 132 -5.92 -6.85 -2.50
C PHE A 132 -6.81 -7.51 -1.45
N VAL A 133 -6.35 -7.50 -0.21
CA VAL A 133 -7.05 -8.09 0.92
C VAL A 133 -7.27 -7.04 2.00
N ASP A 134 -8.54 -6.82 2.34
CA ASP A 134 -8.91 -6.13 3.58
C ASP A 134 -8.99 -7.17 4.71
N ARG A 135 -8.23 -6.93 5.78
CA ARG A 135 -8.07 -7.85 6.91
C ARG A 135 -8.75 -7.37 8.20
N GLU A 136 -9.60 -6.34 8.16
CA GLU A 136 -10.18 -5.74 9.36
C GLU A 136 -11.24 -6.62 10.07
N THR A 137 -12.18 -7.22 9.33
CA THR A 137 -13.35 -7.88 9.94
C THR A 137 -13.59 -9.31 9.41
N LEU A 138 -13.48 -9.50 8.09
CA LEU A 138 -13.45 -10.76 7.33
C LEU A 138 -12.67 -10.47 6.03
N PHE A 139 -12.11 -11.48 5.36
CA PHE A 139 -11.37 -11.27 4.12
C PHE A 139 -12.30 -10.76 3.00
N ASP A 140 -12.28 -9.45 2.72
CA ASP A 140 -12.72 -8.90 1.44
C ASP A 140 -11.54 -8.95 0.47
N VAL A 141 -11.74 -9.61 -0.67
CA VAL A 141 -10.68 -9.95 -1.60
C VAL A 141 -11.03 -9.38 -2.97
N LYS A 142 -10.17 -8.49 -3.46
CA LYS A 142 -10.28 -7.91 -4.81
C LYS A 142 -9.10 -8.37 -5.65
N ARG A 143 -9.38 -8.64 -6.93
CA ARG A 143 -8.37 -9.04 -7.91
C ARG A 143 -8.23 -7.96 -8.96
N TYR A 144 -7.00 -7.69 -9.35
CA TYR A 144 -6.71 -6.72 -10.40
C TYR A 144 -5.64 -7.25 -11.33
N SER A 145 -5.67 -6.76 -12.57
CA SER A 145 -4.57 -6.88 -13.52
C SER A 145 -3.92 -5.51 -13.74
N TYR A 146 -2.62 -5.53 -14.00
CA TYR A 146 -1.84 -4.33 -14.34
C TYR A 146 -1.04 -4.57 -15.62
N SER A 147 -1.27 -3.74 -16.63
CA SER A 147 -0.52 -3.79 -17.89
C SER A 147 -0.47 -2.43 -18.55
N ALA A 148 0.65 -2.12 -19.22
CA ALA A 148 0.86 -0.85 -19.91
C ALA A 148 0.51 0.40 -19.06
N GLY A 149 0.88 0.38 -17.77
CA GLY A 149 0.63 1.48 -16.85
C GLY A 149 -0.83 1.64 -16.39
N ARG A 150 -1.69 0.64 -16.60
CA ARG A 150 -3.12 0.69 -16.28
C ARG A 150 -3.54 -0.44 -15.34
N LEU A 151 -4.23 -0.07 -14.27
CA LEU A 151 -4.88 -0.96 -13.32
C LEU A 151 -6.33 -1.24 -13.74
N ALA A 152 -6.76 -2.51 -13.69
CA ALA A 152 -8.14 -2.92 -13.96
C ALA A 152 -8.60 -3.99 -12.96
N GLU A 153 -9.81 -3.84 -12.42
CA GLU A 153 -10.41 -4.84 -11.52
C GLU A 153 -10.93 -6.03 -12.32
N VAL A 154 -10.66 -7.25 -11.83
CA VAL A 154 -11.06 -8.52 -12.43
C VAL A 154 -12.13 -9.16 -11.56
N ARG A 155 -13.24 -9.59 -12.19
CA ARG A 155 -14.35 -10.27 -11.53
C ARG A 155 -14.10 -11.77 -11.39
#